data_AF-A0A1M3NYR1-F1
#
_entry.id   AF-A0A1M3NYR1-F1
#
_cell.length_a   1.000
_cell.length_b   1.000
_cell.length_c   1.000
_cell.angle_alpha   90.00
_cell.angle_beta   90.00
_cell.angle_gamma   90.00
#
_symmetry.space_group_name_H-M   'P 1'
#
loop_
_entity.id
_entity.type
_entity.pdbx_description
1 polymer ?
#
loop_
_entity_poly.entity_id
_entity_poly.type
_entity_poly.pdbx_seq_one_letter_code
_entity_poly.pdbx_strand_id
1 'polypeptide(L)'
;MTSRQPINQTFPKARASPRRVRTWYVSAEGFRELRRSCFLSLKACAKFLGVSVRTVQHWDTGRCRVPWSAVRLLRLHRLGDVGALHDRWAGWIVNSRTGELISPSGYSFQPGRLANWTVVYAEARLWHEEYERRAAGGVGALAPARPQAVTLQPEVWKAEVTTEALPSPPPEPLTAE
;
A
#
# COMPACT_ATOMS: atom_id res chain seq x y z
N MET A 1 -14.50 71.46 -32.91
CA MET A 1 -14.91 70.28 -32.11
C MET A 1 -15.05 69.09 -33.06
N THR A 2 -13.96 68.35 -33.30
CA THR A 2 -14.02 67.18 -34.21
C THR A 2 -13.80 65.94 -33.37
N SER A 3 -14.91 65.28 -33.05
CA SER A 3 -14.97 64.03 -32.30
C SER A 3 -14.27 62.92 -33.10
N ARG A 4 -13.14 62.42 -32.57
CA ARG A 4 -12.53 61.17 -33.05
C ARG A 4 -13.11 60.03 -32.22
N GLN A 5 -14.08 59.31 -32.79
CA GLN A 5 -14.50 58.02 -32.26
C GLN A 5 -13.35 57.01 -32.41
N PRO A 6 -13.01 56.21 -31.38
CA PRO A 6 -12.04 55.15 -31.55
C PRO A 6 -12.68 53.96 -32.29
N ILE A 7 -11.98 53.49 -33.31
CA ILE A 7 -12.34 52.33 -34.11
C ILE A 7 -12.17 51.08 -33.24
N ASN A 8 -13.27 50.53 -32.72
CA ASN A 8 -13.27 49.22 -32.05
C ASN A 8 -13.06 48.12 -33.09
N GLN A 9 -11.80 47.73 -33.34
CA GLN A 9 -11.47 46.49 -34.04
C GLN A 9 -11.60 45.31 -33.07
N THR A 10 -12.70 44.58 -33.18
CA THR A 10 -12.89 43.31 -32.47
C THR A 10 -12.10 42.22 -33.20
N PHE A 11 -10.92 41.85 -32.69
CA PHE A 11 -10.18 40.70 -33.20
C PHE A 11 -10.96 39.40 -32.93
N PRO A 12 -11.11 38.48 -33.89
CA PRO A 12 -11.78 37.21 -33.65
C PRO A 12 -10.96 36.38 -32.65
N LYS A 13 -11.58 36.00 -31.52
CA LYS A 13 -10.99 35.10 -30.52
C LYS A 13 -10.58 33.79 -31.20
N ALA A 14 -9.28 33.54 -31.31
CA ALA A 14 -8.74 32.27 -31.75
C ALA A 14 -9.28 31.15 -30.85
N ARG A 15 -9.94 30.14 -31.44
CA ARG A 15 -10.43 28.98 -30.67
C ARG A 15 -9.22 28.25 -30.10
N ALA A 16 -9.18 28.13 -28.77
CA ALA A 16 -8.12 27.38 -28.09
C ALA A 16 -8.06 25.95 -28.65
N SER A 17 -6.91 25.55 -29.19
CA SER A 17 -6.69 24.17 -29.62
C SER A 17 -6.89 23.25 -28.41
N PRO A 18 -7.68 22.16 -28.53
CA PRO A 18 -7.91 21.26 -27.42
C PRO A 18 -6.56 20.73 -26.91
N ARG A 19 -6.31 20.86 -25.61
CA ARG A 19 -5.14 20.26 -24.96
C ARG A 19 -5.22 18.76 -25.21
N ARG A 20 -4.26 18.20 -25.96
CA ARG A 20 -4.14 16.74 -26.14
C ARG A 20 -3.95 16.14 -24.76
N VAL A 21 -5.00 15.51 -24.22
CA VAL A 21 -4.87 14.67 -23.03
C VAL A 21 -3.83 13.63 -23.38
N ARG A 22 -2.73 13.57 -22.61
CA ARG A 22 -1.73 12.51 -22.78
C ARG A 22 -2.43 11.20 -22.50
N THR A 23 -2.87 10.52 -23.55
CA THR A 23 -3.48 9.21 -23.40
C THR A 23 -2.38 8.28 -22.95
N TRP A 24 -2.38 7.92 -21.67
CA TRP A 24 -1.48 6.93 -21.12
C TRP A 24 -1.73 5.61 -21.85
N TYR A 25 -0.86 5.29 -22.80
CA TYR A 25 -0.84 4.04 -23.54
C TYR A 25 0.31 3.20 -22.98
N VAL A 26 -0.03 2.08 -22.37
CA VAL A 26 0.93 0.99 -22.16
C VAL A 26 0.95 0.18 -23.44
N SER A 27 2.13 -0.06 -24.00
CA SER A 27 2.28 -0.93 -25.16
C SER A 27 1.85 -2.35 -24.81
N ALA A 28 1.44 -3.14 -25.81
CA ALA A 28 1.09 -4.55 -25.60
C ALA A 28 2.24 -5.33 -24.95
N GLU A 29 3.48 -5.06 -25.37
CA GLU A 29 4.67 -5.63 -24.76
C GLU A 29 4.85 -5.17 -23.31
N GLY A 30 4.67 -3.88 -23.01
CA GLY A 30 4.78 -3.35 -21.66
C GLY A 30 3.73 -3.94 -20.72
N PHE A 31 2.52 -4.21 -21.21
CA PHE A 31 1.49 -4.91 -20.44
C PHE A 31 1.85 -6.38 -20.21
N ARG A 32 2.35 -7.07 -21.25
CA ARG A 32 2.78 -8.46 -21.14
C ARG A 32 3.91 -8.63 -20.14
N GLU A 33 4.89 -7.73 -20.18
CA GLU A 33 6.02 -7.71 -19.23
C GLU A 33 5.54 -7.43 -17.81
N LEU A 34 4.65 -6.45 -17.63
CA LEU A 34 4.04 -6.18 -16.33
C LEU A 34 3.33 -7.42 -15.77
N ARG A 35 2.50 -8.09 -16.59
CA ARG A 35 1.80 -9.32 -16.20
C ARG A 35 2.78 -10.45 -15.81
N ARG A 36 3.84 -10.65 -16.60
CA ARG A 36 4.88 -11.65 -16.33
C ARG A 36 5.66 -11.35 -15.06
N SER A 37 5.94 -10.07 -14.79
CA SER A 37 6.62 -9.63 -13.58
C SER A 37 5.79 -9.85 -12.30
N CYS A 38 4.47 -10.01 -12.44
CA CYS A 38 3.57 -10.45 -11.37
C CYS A 38 3.46 -11.99 -11.27
N PHE A 39 4.21 -12.75 -12.10
CA PHE A 39 4.13 -14.20 -12.24
C PHE A 39 2.71 -14.73 -12.57
N LEU A 40 1.88 -13.90 -13.21
CA LEU A 40 0.50 -14.28 -13.55
C LEU A 40 0.41 -14.90 -14.95
N SER A 41 -0.16 -16.11 -15.04
CA SER A 41 -0.61 -16.68 -16.31
C SER A 41 -1.77 -15.87 -16.91
N LEU A 42 -2.12 -16.09 -18.18
CA LEU A 42 -3.28 -15.43 -18.80
C LEU A 42 -4.58 -15.69 -18.01
N LYS A 43 -4.79 -16.93 -17.57
CA LYS A 43 -5.98 -17.32 -16.77
C LYS A 43 -5.96 -16.69 -15.38
N ALA A 44 -4.79 -16.67 -14.72
CA ALA A 44 -4.65 -16.07 -13.39
C ALA A 44 -4.85 -14.54 -13.45
N CYS A 45 -4.30 -13.88 -14.47
CA CYS A 45 -4.48 -12.45 -14.69
C CYS A 45 -5.94 -12.09 -14.98
N ALA A 46 -6.62 -12.88 -15.81
CA ALA A 46 -8.04 -12.73 -16.07
C ALA A 46 -8.89 -12.84 -14.80
N LYS A 47 -8.61 -13.86 -13.97
CA LYS A 47 -9.26 -14.06 -12.66
C LYS A 47 -8.99 -12.88 -11.71
N PHE A 48 -7.73 -12.44 -11.62
CA PHE A 48 -7.32 -11.33 -10.77
C PHE A 48 -7.99 -10.00 -11.15
N LEU A 49 -8.08 -9.72 -12.46
CA LEU A 49 -8.67 -8.49 -12.98
C LEU A 49 -10.20 -8.56 -13.12
N GLY A 50 -10.82 -9.73 -12.95
CA GLY A 50 -12.26 -9.92 -13.14
C GLY A 50 -12.71 -9.80 -14.60
N VAL A 51 -11.86 -10.17 -15.57
CA VAL A 51 -12.16 -10.08 -17.01
C VAL A 51 -12.03 -11.44 -17.69
N SER A 52 -12.49 -11.55 -18.94
CA SER A 52 -12.33 -12.78 -19.72
C SER A 52 -10.87 -13.03 -20.12
N VAL A 53 -10.49 -14.29 -20.27
CA VAL A 53 -9.16 -14.68 -20.79
C VAL A 53 -8.92 -14.10 -22.19
N ARG A 54 -9.97 -14.04 -23.02
CA ARG A 54 -9.93 -13.44 -24.36
C ARG A 54 -9.55 -11.96 -24.30
N THR A 55 -10.08 -11.23 -23.33
CA THR A 55 -9.75 -9.81 -23.13
C THR A 55 -8.26 -9.62 -22.82
N VAL A 56 -7.71 -10.42 -21.91
CA VAL A 56 -6.28 -10.37 -21.58
C VAL A 56 -5.42 -10.76 -22.79
N GLN A 57 -5.81 -11.77 -23.57
CA GLN A 57 -5.13 -12.12 -24.83
C GLN A 57 -5.16 -10.96 -25.84
N HIS A 58 -6.28 -10.25 -25.97
CA HIS A 58 -6.38 -9.09 -26.85
C HIS A 58 -5.46 -7.94 -26.41
N TRP A 59 -5.27 -7.76 -25.11
CA TRP A 59 -4.30 -6.79 -24.57
C TRP A 59 -2.85 -7.24 -24.81
N ASP A 60 -2.53 -8.50 -24.53
CA ASP A 60 -1.19 -9.06 -24.74
C ASP A 60 -0.78 -9.03 -26.23
N THR A 61 -1.72 -9.21 -27.15
CA THR A 61 -1.48 -9.16 -28.61
C THR A 61 -1.57 -7.75 -29.19
N GLY A 62 -2.00 -6.76 -28.38
CA GLY A 62 -2.18 -5.38 -28.83
C GLY A 62 -3.40 -5.15 -29.72
N ARG A 63 -4.30 -6.13 -29.86
CA ARG A 63 -5.56 -5.99 -30.60
C ARG A 63 -6.49 -4.95 -30.01
N CYS A 64 -6.42 -4.73 -28.70
CA CYS A 64 -7.23 -3.73 -28.00
C CYS A 64 -6.39 -2.94 -26.99
N ARG A 65 -6.81 -1.70 -26.73
CA ARG A 65 -6.17 -0.84 -25.73
C ARG A 65 -6.35 -1.43 -24.32
N VAL A 66 -5.27 -1.40 -23.54
CA VAL A 66 -5.30 -1.77 -22.11
C VAL A 66 -5.90 -0.61 -21.29
N PRO A 67 -6.95 -0.87 -20.48
CA PRO A 67 -7.47 0.14 -19.58
C PRO A 67 -6.45 0.45 -18.47
N TRP A 68 -6.32 1.73 -18.11
CA TRP A 68 -5.33 2.16 -17.11
C TRP A 68 -5.59 1.58 -15.72
N SER A 69 -6.85 1.26 -15.40
CA SER A 69 -7.23 0.57 -14.16
C SER A 69 -6.55 -0.79 -14.02
N ALA A 70 -6.50 -1.59 -15.09
CA ALA A 70 -5.82 -2.89 -15.08
C ALA A 70 -4.31 -2.74 -14.82
N VAL A 71 -3.68 -1.71 -15.41
CA VAL A 71 -2.26 -1.41 -15.17
C VAL A 71 -2.02 -0.98 -13.72
N ARG A 72 -2.85 -0.09 -13.17
CA ARG A 72 -2.75 0.35 -11.76
C ARG A 72 -2.92 -0.83 -10.81
N LEU A 73 -3.88 -1.72 -11.06
CA LEU A 73 -4.10 -2.90 -10.22
C LEU A 73 -2.91 -3.88 -10.26
N LEU A 74 -2.34 -4.13 -11.44
CA LEU A 74 -1.14 -4.97 -11.54
C LEU A 74 0.07 -4.34 -10.85
N ARG A 75 0.22 -3.01 -10.93
CA ARG A 75 1.27 -2.29 -10.19
C ARG A 75 1.06 -2.36 -8.67
N LEU A 76 -0.17 -2.16 -8.22
CA LEU A 76 -0.53 -2.32 -6.80
C LEU A 76 -0.23 -3.74 -6.33
N HIS A 77 -0.59 -4.75 -7.11
CA HIS A 77 -0.31 -6.15 -6.78
C HIS A 77 1.18 -6.47 -6.69
N ARG A 78 1.98 -5.93 -7.63
CA ARG A 78 3.43 -6.18 -7.69
C ARG A 78 4.21 -5.40 -6.63
N LEU A 79 3.96 -4.11 -6.53
CA LEU A 79 4.76 -3.18 -5.73
C LEU A 79 4.17 -2.95 -4.34
N GLY A 80 2.87 -3.22 -4.16
CA GLY A 80 2.15 -2.84 -2.94
C GLY A 80 1.89 -1.34 -2.82
N ASP A 81 2.30 -0.53 -3.79
CA ASP A 81 2.28 0.93 -3.69
C ASP A 81 0.85 1.49 -3.63
N VAL A 82 0.44 1.91 -2.43
CA VAL A 82 -0.86 2.52 -2.17
C VAL A 82 -0.87 3.99 -2.57
N GLY A 83 0.29 4.64 -2.62
CA GLY A 83 0.45 6.01 -3.13
C GLY A 83 0.02 6.13 -4.59
N ALA A 84 0.16 5.06 -5.36
CA ALA A 84 -0.37 4.98 -6.71
C ALA A 84 -1.91 5.07 -6.80
N LEU A 85 -2.65 4.90 -5.69
CA LEU A 85 -4.10 5.09 -5.61
C LEU A 85 -4.47 6.54 -5.26
N HIS A 86 -3.78 7.13 -4.29
CA HIS A 86 -4.05 8.48 -3.79
C HIS A 86 -2.80 9.10 -3.14
N ASP A 87 -2.55 10.38 -3.41
CA ASP A 87 -1.30 11.07 -3.02
C ASP A 87 -1.02 11.07 -1.51
N ARG A 88 -2.07 11.11 -0.67
CA ARG A 88 -1.94 11.01 0.80
C ARG A 88 -1.35 9.68 1.29
N TRP A 89 -1.35 8.65 0.45
CA TRP A 89 -0.76 7.35 0.74
C TRP A 89 0.63 7.19 0.13
N ALA A 90 1.26 8.28 -0.33
CA ALA A 90 2.61 8.26 -0.86
C ALA A 90 3.60 7.61 0.13
N GLY A 91 4.39 6.66 -0.36
CA GLY A 91 5.36 5.90 0.43
C GLY A 91 4.77 4.77 1.27
N TRP A 92 3.45 4.59 1.28
CA TRP A 92 2.81 3.44 1.92
C TRP A 92 2.79 2.23 0.99
N ILE A 93 3.13 1.07 1.55
CA ILE A 93 3.24 -0.19 0.80
C ILE A 93 2.40 -1.26 1.49
N VAL A 94 1.55 -1.95 0.74
CA VAL A 94 0.92 -3.20 1.19
C VAL A 94 1.83 -4.35 0.80
N ASN A 95 2.33 -5.09 1.79
CA ASN A 95 3.08 -6.31 1.53
C ASN A 95 2.14 -7.34 0.88
N SER A 96 2.35 -7.64 -0.39
CA SER A 96 1.47 -8.56 -1.14
C SER A 96 1.52 -10.01 -0.65
N ARG A 97 2.54 -10.39 0.14
CA ARG A 97 2.69 -11.72 0.73
C ARG A 97 2.07 -11.83 2.12
N THR A 98 2.30 -10.85 2.99
CA THR A 98 1.83 -10.89 4.39
C THR A 98 0.51 -10.14 4.60
N GLY A 99 0.12 -9.26 3.68
CA GLY A 99 -1.06 -8.40 3.80
C GLY A 99 -0.86 -7.22 4.77
N GLU A 100 0.35 -7.04 5.29
CA GLU A 100 0.67 -5.96 6.21
C GLU A 100 0.80 -4.62 5.48
N LEU A 101 0.35 -3.56 6.13
CA LEU A 101 0.49 -2.19 5.65
C LEU A 101 1.76 -1.57 6.26
N ILE A 102 2.70 -1.18 5.42
CA ILE A 102 3.99 -0.62 5.81
C ILE A 102 3.95 0.90 5.62
N SER A 103 4.26 1.61 6.70
CA SER A 103 4.40 3.07 6.66
C SER A 103 5.72 3.50 6.01
N PRO A 104 5.81 4.75 5.51
CA PRO A 104 7.07 5.31 5.01
C PRO A 104 8.20 5.32 6.06
N SER A 105 7.85 5.35 7.35
CA SER A 105 8.76 5.24 8.49
C SER A 105 9.27 3.82 8.77
N GLY A 106 8.77 2.81 8.06
CA GLY A 106 9.18 1.41 8.22
C GLY A 106 8.35 0.59 9.21
N TYR A 107 7.38 1.20 9.91
CA TYR A 107 6.48 0.45 10.79
C TYR A 107 5.49 -0.40 9.98
N SER A 108 5.33 -1.65 10.39
CA SER A 108 4.34 -2.59 9.84
C SER A 108 3.07 -2.60 10.69
N PHE A 109 1.93 -2.50 10.01
CA PHE A 109 0.59 -2.56 10.58
C PHE A 109 -0.13 -3.81 10.08
N GLN A 110 -0.30 -4.78 10.98
CA GLN A 110 -1.12 -5.97 10.71
C GLN A 110 -2.61 -5.61 10.70
N PRO A 111 -3.41 -6.17 9.77
CA PRO A 111 -4.84 -5.87 9.67
C PRO A 111 -5.60 -6.07 10.99
N GLY A 112 -5.35 -7.16 11.72
CA GLY A 112 -6.00 -7.44 13.00
C GLY A 112 -5.65 -6.43 14.09
N ARG A 113 -4.39 -6.00 14.15
CA ARG A 113 -3.94 -4.97 15.11
C ARG A 113 -4.51 -3.60 14.76
N LEU A 114 -4.55 -3.28 13.47
CA LEU A 114 -5.10 -2.03 12.96
C LEU A 114 -6.61 -1.92 13.24
N ALA A 115 -7.35 -3.03 13.17
CA ALA A 115 -8.77 -3.08 13.51
C ALA A 115 -9.05 -2.67 14.98
N ASN A 116 -8.14 -3.00 15.89
CA ASN A 116 -8.26 -2.68 17.31
C ASN A 116 -7.68 -1.31 17.69
N TRP A 117 -7.18 -0.55 16.72
CA TRP A 117 -6.48 0.72 16.97
C TRP A 117 -7.36 1.74 17.69
N THR A 118 -8.65 1.81 17.38
CA THR A 118 -9.59 2.73 18.03
C THR A 118 -9.79 2.42 19.51
N VAL A 119 -9.80 1.14 19.89
CA VAL A 119 -9.91 0.69 21.28
C VAL A 119 -8.67 1.12 22.06
N VAL A 120 -7.49 0.92 21.48
CA VAL A 120 -6.22 1.36 22.09
C VAL A 120 -6.20 2.87 22.33
N TYR A 121 -6.67 3.68 21.36
CA TYR A 121 -6.76 5.13 21.53
C TYR A 121 -7.80 5.54 22.57
N ALA A 122 -8.94 4.85 22.63
CA ALA A 122 -9.97 5.12 23.61
C ALA A 122 -9.47 4.83 25.03
N GLU A 123 -8.80 3.70 25.23
CA GLU A 123 -8.18 3.31 26.50
C GLU A 123 -7.10 4.32 26.92
N ALA A 124 -6.20 4.69 26.01
CA ALA A 124 -5.17 5.70 26.27
C ALA A 124 -5.77 7.07 26.66
N ARG A 125 -6.88 7.46 26.02
CA ARG A 125 -7.58 8.71 26.34
C ARG A 125 -8.20 8.66 27.73
N LEU A 126 -8.89 7.57 28.07
CA LEU A 126 -9.50 7.36 29.39
C LEU A 126 -8.44 7.34 30.50
N TRP A 127 -7.28 6.72 30.25
CA TRP A 127 -6.17 6.77 31.18
C TRP A 127 -5.65 8.19 31.38
N HIS A 128 -5.47 8.97 30.31
CA HIS A 128 -5.07 10.38 30.44
C HIS A 128 -6.08 11.18 31.29
N GLU A 129 -7.37 11.07 30.99
CA GLU A 129 -8.44 11.77 31.73
C GLU A 129 -8.42 11.41 33.22
N GLU A 130 -8.20 10.13 33.53
CA GLU A 130 -8.14 9.65 34.91
C GLU A 130 -6.86 10.10 35.62
N TYR A 131 -5.71 10.14 34.94
CA TYR A 131 -4.46 10.69 35.47
C TYR A 131 -4.62 12.17 35.82
N GLU A 132 -5.18 12.97 34.92
CA GLU A 132 -5.43 14.40 35.14
C GLU A 132 -6.38 14.63 36.32
N ARG A 133 -7.46 13.83 36.42
CA ARG A 133 -8.39 13.90 37.56
C ARG A 133 -7.70 13.62 38.89
N ARG A 134 -6.82 12.61 38.94
CA ARG A 134 -6.04 12.28 40.15
C ARG A 134 -5.02 13.37 40.49
N ALA A 135 -4.36 13.95 39.49
CA ALA A 135 -3.41 15.04 39.68
C ALA A 135 -4.08 16.35 40.15
N ALA A 136 -5.29 16.64 39.66
CA ALA A 136 -6.09 17.80 40.07
C ALA A 136 -6.68 17.67 41.49
N GLY A 137 -6.67 16.46 42.08
CA GLY A 137 -7.17 16.16 43.43
C GLY A 137 -6.37 16.74 44.60
N GLY A 138 -5.32 17.52 44.36
CA GLY A 138 -4.68 18.38 45.36
C GLY A 138 -3.35 17.87 45.95
N VAL A 139 -2.50 18.83 46.34
CA VAL A 139 -1.18 18.64 46.95
C VAL A 139 -1.29 17.75 48.20
N GLY A 140 -0.81 16.51 48.11
CA GLY A 140 -0.90 15.50 49.17
C GLY A 140 -1.62 14.22 48.78
N ALA A 141 -2.35 14.18 47.65
CA ALA A 141 -2.73 12.91 47.05
C ALA A 141 -1.45 12.17 46.62
N LEU A 142 -1.21 10.97 47.15
CA LEU A 142 -0.07 10.14 46.77
C LEU A 142 -0.07 10.03 45.24
N ALA A 143 0.89 10.68 44.58
CA ALA A 143 1.08 10.52 43.15
C ALA A 143 1.09 9.01 42.89
N PRO A 144 0.21 8.47 42.02
CA PRO A 144 0.22 7.05 41.77
C PRO A 144 1.65 6.70 41.42
N ALA A 145 2.23 5.75 42.17
CA ALA A 145 3.63 5.37 42.05
C ALA A 145 3.93 5.30 40.56
N ARG A 146 4.81 6.20 40.08
CA ARG A 146 5.13 6.38 38.66
C ARG A 146 5.25 4.96 38.12
N PRO A 147 4.34 4.48 37.24
CA PRO A 147 4.46 3.11 36.75
C PRO A 147 5.88 3.05 36.24
N GLN A 148 6.68 2.12 36.80
CA GLN A 148 8.07 1.93 36.38
C GLN A 148 8.04 2.05 34.89
N ALA A 149 8.79 3.02 34.35
CA ALA A 149 8.83 3.22 32.92
C ALA A 149 9.14 1.85 32.35
N VAL A 150 8.12 1.19 31.79
CA VAL A 150 8.33 0.01 31.00
C VAL A 150 8.98 0.61 29.78
N THR A 151 10.30 0.76 29.85
CA THR A 151 11.13 0.82 28.68
C THR A 151 10.72 -0.42 27.93
N LEU A 152 9.83 -0.24 26.95
CA LEU A 152 9.78 -1.09 25.78
C LEU A 152 11.20 -0.99 25.25
N GLN A 153 12.08 -1.84 25.77
CA GLN A 153 13.34 -2.06 25.12
C GLN A 153 12.94 -2.45 23.71
N PRO A 154 13.61 -1.90 22.67
CA PRO A 154 13.39 -2.38 21.34
C PRO A 154 13.81 -3.85 21.41
N GLU A 155 12.83 -4.75 21.54
CA GLU A 155 13.05 -6.17 21.48
C GLU A 155 13.67 -6.36 20.11
N VAL A 156 15.00 -6.47 20.08
CA VAL A 156 15.75 -6.84 18.89
C VAL A 156 15.18 -8.20 18.57
N TRP A 157 14.27 -8.23 17.60
CA TRP A 157 13.80 -9.44 16.96
C TRP A 157 15.06 -10.14 16.42
N LYS A 158 15.67 -10.95 17.27
CA LYS A 158 16.52 -12.04 16.84
C LYS A 158 15.53 -13.11 16.44
N ALA A 159 15.30 -13.19 15.13
CA ALA A 159 14.92 -14.43 14.50
C ALA A 159 16.00 -15.45 14.88
N GLU A 160 15.83 -16.13 16.02
CA GLU A 160 16.46 -17.43 16.18
C GLU A 160 15.77 -18.32 15.16
N VAL A 161 16.42 -18.44 14.00
CA VAL A 161 16.18 -19.53 13.08
C VAL A 161 16.54 -20.78 13.85
N THR A 162 15.54 -21.40 14.48
CA THR A 162 15.63 -22.77 14.95
C THR A 162 15.85 -23.61 13.70
N THR A 163 17.11 -23.85 13.35
CA THR A 163 17.49 -25.02 12.56
C THR A 163 17.29 -26.20 13.48
N GLU A 164 16.03 -26.58 13.66
CA GLU A 164 15.68 -27.90 14.17
C GLU A 164 16.11 -28.88 13.08
N ALA A 165 17.32 -29.41 13.26
CA ALA A 165 17.82 -30.51 12.48
C ALA A 165 16.79 -31.64 12.58
N LEU A 166 16.22 -32.04 11.45
CA LEU A 166 15.44 -33.27 11.37
C LEU A 166 16.26 -34.40 12.02
N PRO A 167 15.66 -35.24 12.88
CA PRO A 167 16.35 -36.38 13.44
C PRO A 167 16.81 -37.29 12.29
N SER A 168 18.12 -37.58 12.26
CA SER A 168 18.69 -38.55 11.32
C SER A 168 17.99 -39.90 11.47
N PRO A 169 17.64 -40.58 10.36
CA PRO A 169 17.11 -41.93 10.44
C PRO A 169 18.15 -42.88 11.07
N PRO A 170 17.72 -43.88 11.84
CA PRO A 170 18.63 -44.84 12.47
C PRO A 170 19.41 -45.62 11.40
N PRO A 171 20.68 -45.97 11.66
CA PRO A 171 21.47 -46.74 10.70
C PRO A 171 20.89 -48.15 10.53
N GLU A 172 20.65 -48.54 9.27
CA GLU A 172 20.30 -49.91 8.90
C GLU A 172 21.43 -50.88 9.30
N PRO A 173 21.13 -52.05 9.87
CA PRO A 173 22.14 -53.05 10.13
C PRO A 173 22.66 -53.62 8.81
N LEU A 174 23.98 -53.60 8.67
CA LEU A 174 24.73 -54.24 7.60
C LEU A 174 24.55 -55.77 7.72
N THR A 175 23.57 -56.35 7.04
CA THR A 175 23.57 -57.80 6.80
C THR A 175 24.57 -58.10 5.70
N ALA A 176 25.70 -58.68 6.11
CA ALA A 176 26.61 -59.40 5.24
C ALA A 176 25.95 -60.72 4.82
N GLU A 177 25.75 -60.90 3.51
CA GLU A 177 25.97 -62.11 2.70
C GLU A 177 25.43 -61.91 1.27
#